data_AF-A0A836M1S0-F1
#
_entry.id   AF-A0A836M1S0-F1
#
_cell.length_a   1.000
_cell.length_b   1.000
_cell.length_c   1.000
_cell.angle_alpha   90.00
_cell.angle_beta   90.00
_cell.angle_gamma   90.00
#
_symmetry.space_group_name_H-M   'P 1'
#
loop_
_entity.id
_entity.type
_entity.pdbx_description
1 polymer ?
#
loop_
_entity_poly.entity_id
_entity_poly.type
_entity_poly.pdbx_seq_one_letter_code
_entity_poly.pdbx_strand_id
1 'polypeptide(L)' 'VNCFYHERINHSKDFAKGRNHINGVENFWNQAKRILRKYNGIDRNAFPLFIKECEFRFNYGSPKQQLEILLDWTGI' A
#
# COMPACT_ATOMS: atom_id res chain seq x y z
N VAL A 1 -23.18 12.30 -12.20
CA VAL A 1 -22.55 11.45 -13.24
C VAL A 1 -21.31 10.82 -12.62
N ASN A 2 -21.33 9.51 -12.38
CA ASN A 2 -20.14 8.80 -11.87
C ASN A 2 -19.23 8.49 -13.07
N CYS A 3 -18.30 9.38 -13.37
CA CYS A 3 -17.32 9.23 -14.46
C CYS A 3 -16.19 8.26 -14.10
N PHE A 4 -16.49 7.18 -13.38
CA PHE A 4 -15.50 6.17 -13.03
C PHE A 4 -15.63 5.02 -14.02
N TYR A 5 -14.69 4.96 -14.96
CA TYR A 5 -14.54 3.82 -15.85
C TYR A 5 -13.78 2.72 -15.11
N HIS A 6 -14.48 1.61 -14.83
CA HIS A 6 -13.89 0.45 -14.16
C HIS A 6 -13.39 -0.54 -15.22
N GLU A 7 -12.07 -0.58 -15.45
CA GLU A 7 -11.46 -1.66 -16.21
C GLU A 7 -11.40 -2.93 -15.35
N ARG A 8 -12.05 -4.00 -15.81
CA ARG A 8 -11.94 -5.33 -15.19
C ARG A 8 -10.74 -6.05 -15.79
N ILE A 9 -9.75 -6.36 -14.95
CA ILE A 9 -8.63 -7.20 -15.36
C ILE A 9 -9.08 -8.65 -15.42
N ASN A 10 -8.69 -9.35 -16.49
CA ASN A 10 -9.01 -10.75 -16.65
C ASN A 10 -8.12 -11.61 -15.73
N HIS A 11 -8.68 -11.96 -14.57
CA HIS A 11 -7.98 -12.72 -13.53
C HIS A 11 -7.56 -14.14 -13.95
N SER A 12 -8.09 -14.70 -15.04
CA SER A 12 -7.66 -16.01 -15.55
C SER A 12 -6.50 -15.94 -16.54
N LYS A 13 -6.19 -14.76 -17.09
CA LYS A 13 -5.12 -14.55 -18.07
C LYS A 13 -3.95 -13.70 -17.55
N ASP A 14 -4.25 -12.67 -16.74
CA ASP A 14 -3.29 -11.63 -16.36
C ASP A 14 -3.04 -11.60 -14.84
N PHE A 15 -2.94 -12.77 -14.23
CA PHE A 15 -2.86 -12.94 -12.76
C PHE A 15 -1.50 -12.54 -12.18
N ALA A 16 -0.43 -12.74 -12.94
CA ALA A 16 0.93 -12.37 -12.55
C ALA A 16 1.81 -12.11 -13.77
N LYS A 17 2.67 -11.10 -13.68
CA LYS A 17 3.80 -10.92 -14.60
C LYS A 17 5.09 -11.01 -13.78
N GLY A 18 5.73 -12.18 -13.80
CA GLY A 18 6.89 -12.47 -12.94
C GLY A 18 6.49 -12.58 -11.47
N ARG A 19 7.24 -11.94 -10.56
CA ARG A 19 6.93 -11.90 -9.11
C ARG A 19 5.79 -10.95 -8.74
N ASN A 20 5.36 -10.09 -9.67
CA ASN A 20 4.34 -9.10 -9.41
C ASN A 20 2.96 -9.71 -9.68
N HIS A 21 2.22 -9.89 -8.60
CA HIS A 21 0.92 -10.51 -8.58
C HIS A 21 -0.17 -9.44 -8.42
N ILE A 22 -1.22 -9.47 -9.24
CA ILE A 22 -2.31 -8.47 -9.16
C ILE A 22 -2.96 -8.44 -7.76
N ASN A 23 -3.22 -9.62 -7.18
CA ASN A 23 -3.69 -9.73 -5.78
C ASN A 23 -2.77 -9.02 -4.77
N GLY A 24 -1.46 -8.92 -5.02
CA GLY A 24 -0.54 -8.18 -4.15
C GLY A 24 -0.85 -6.69 -4.17
N VAL A 25 -1.08 -6.12 -5.36
CA VAL A 25 -1.46 -4.71 -5.53
C VAL A 25 -2.86 -4.44 -4.98
N GLU A 26 -3.81 -5.34 -5.20
CA GLU A 26 -5.17 -5.22 -4.64
C GLU A 26 -5.15 -5.30 -3.10
N ASN A 27 -4.38 -6.23 -2.53
CA ASN A 27 -4.21 -6.35 -1.09
C ASN A 27 -3.54 -5.10 -0.51
N PHE A 28 -2.53 -4.56 -1.18
CA PHE A 28 -1.88 -3.31 -0.79
C PHE A 28 -2.91 -2.18 -0.67
N TRP A 29 -3.70 -1.94 -1.72
CA TRP A 29 -4.69 -0.86 -1.71
C TRP A 29 -5.82 -1.08 -0.71
N ASN A 30 -6.23 -2.33 -0.47
CA ASN A 30 -7.22 -2.66 0.57
C ASN A 30 -6.69 -2.34 1.98
N GLN A 31 -5.44 -2.67 2.28
CA GLN A 31 -4.81 -2.35 3.57
C GLN A 31 -4.56 -0.85 3.72
N ALA A 32 -3.97 -0.20 2.71
CA ALA A 32 -3.74 1.23 2.70
C ALA A 32 -5.06 1.99 2.94
N LYS A 33 -6.15 1.63 2.26
CA LYS A 33 -7.46 2.25 2.48
C LYS A 33 -7.97 2.11 3.92
N ARG A 34 -7.78 0.96 4.58
CA ARG A 34 -8.14 0.79 6.00
C ARG A 34 -7.31 1.69 6.91
N ILE A 35 -6.00 1.76 6.67
CA ILE A 35 -5.09 2.59 7.48
C ILE A 35 -5.41 4.07 7.31
N LEU A 36 -5.61 4.52 6.06
CA LEU A 36 -5.75 5.94 5.75
C LEU A 36 -7.13 6.51 6.13
N ARG A 37 -8.16 5.67 6.24
CA ARG A 37 -9.52 6.09 6.67
C ARG A 37 -9.56 6.79 8.02
N LYS A 38 -8.63 6.50 8.93
CA LYS A 38 -8.60 7.08 10.29
C LYS A 38 -8.23 8.57 10.32
N TYR A 39 -7.67 9.11 9.23
CA TYR A 39 -7.20 10.49 9.19
C TYR A 39 -8.27 11.50 8.73
N ASN A 40 -9.46 11.05 8.29
CA ASN A 40 -10.58 11.91 7.84
C ASN A 40 -10.24 12.94 6.74
N GLY A 41 -9.15 12.69 6.01
CA GLY A 41 -8.57 13.63 5.06
C GLY A 41 -7.07 13.75 5.31
N ILE A 42 -6.30 13.80 4.24
CA ILE A 42 -4.84 13.96 4.31
C ILE A 42 -4.52 15.13 3.41
N ASP A 43 -3.69 16.06 3.89
CA ASP A 43 -3.20 17.15 3.06
C ASP A 43 -2.53 16.60 1.79
N ARG A 44 -2.77 17.24 0.66
CA ARG A 44 -2.29 16.75 -0.64
C ARG A 44 -0.76 16.63 -0.67
N ASN A 45 -0.05 17.53 0.00
CA ASN A 45 1.41 17.54 0.02
C ASN A 45 1.96 16.45 0.94
N ALA A 46 1.21 16.07 1.97
CA ALA A 46 1.57 14.99 2.88
C ALA A 46 1.23 13.59 2.30
N PHE A 47 0.22 13.49 1.44
CA PHE A 47 -0.29 12.22 0.92
C PHE A 47 0.80 11.26 0.38
N PRO A 48 1.83 11.70 -0.37
CA PRO A 48 2.91 10.82 -0.81
C PRO A 48 3.65 10.13 0.35
N LEU A 49 3.88 10.81 1.47
CA LEU A 49 4.54 10.24 2.64
C LEU A 49 3.69 9.14 3.29
N PHE A 50 2.37 9.34 3.35
CA PHE A 50 1.44 8.33 3.87
C PHE A 50 1.39 7.07 3.00
N ILE A 51 1.50 7.22 1.68
CA ILE A 51 1.63 6.08 0.77
C ILE A 51 2.95 5.35 1.00
N LYS A 52 4.06 6.08 1.20
CA LYS A 52 5.37 5.47 1.56
C LYS A 52 5.33 4.73 2.89
N GLU A 53 4.62 5.26 3.89
CA GLU A 53 4.40 4.54 5.14
C GLU A 53 3.60 3.25 4.90
N CYS A 54 2.53 3.29 4.10
CA CYS A 54 1.75 2.10 3.77
C CYS A 54 2.59 1.06 3.00
N GLU A 55 3.44 1.51 2.07
CA GLU A 55 4.38 0.65 1.33
C GLU A 55 5.34 -0.06 2.27
N PHE A 56 5.93 0.68 3.21
CA PHE A 56 6.81 0.11 4.24
C PHE A 56 6.05 -0.91 5.10
N ARG A 57 4.88 -0.57 5.62
CA ARG A 57 4.09 -1.48 6.45
C ARG A 57 3.64 -2.74 5.71
N PHE A 58 3.40 -2.64 4.41
CA PHE A 58 2.96 -3.76 3.57
C PHE A 58 4.11 -4.73 3.26
N ASN A 59 5.30 -4.20 2.99
CA ASN A 59 6.45 -5.00 2.56
C ASN A 59 7.28 -5.56 3.72
N TYR A 60 7.23 -4.95 4.90
CA TYR A 60 8.07 -5.31 6.05
C TYR A 60 7.21 -5.84 7.19
N GLY A 61 7.64 -6.94 7.80
CA GLY A 61 6.83 -7.87 8.61
C GLY A 61 6.07 -7.29 9.81
N SER A 62 6.23 -7.88 10.99
CA SER A 62 5.50 -7.44 12.19
C SER A 62 5.88 -6.01 12.60
N PRO A 63 5.04 -5.29 13.37
CA PRO A 63 5.39 -3.97 13.89
C PRO A 63 6.72 -3.92 14.66
N LYS A 64 7.09 -5.03 15.31
CA LYS A 64 8.39 -5.16 15.98
C LYS A 64 9.55 -5.14 14.98
N GLN A 65 9.46 -5.93 13.91
CA GLN A 65 10.48 -5.95 12.85
C GLN A 65 10.55 -4.62 12.12
N GLN A 66 9.41 -3.97 11.89
CA GLN A 66 9.35 -2.63 11.31
C GLN A 66 10.11 -1.63 12.19
N LEU A 67 9.91 -1.66 13.51
CA LEU A 67 10.64 -0.80 14.44
C LEU A 67 12.15 -1.09 14.42
N GLU A 68 12.54 -2.37 14.44
CA GLU A 68 13.96 -2.77 14.36
C GLU A 68 14.62 -2.22 13.08
N ILE A 69 13.94 -2.30 11.93
CA ILE A 69 14.42 -1.75 10.65
C ILE A 69 14.55 -0.23 10.71
N LEU A 70 13.58 0.48 11.29
CA LEU A 70 13.63 1.93 11.38
C LEU A 70 14.77 2.40 12.31
N LEU A 71 15.03 1.68 13.41
CA LEU A 71 16.15 1.97 14.30
C LEU A 71 17.49 1.80 13.57
N ASP A 72 17.65 0.68 12.85
CA ASP A 72 18.84 0.41 12.04
C ASP A 72 19.10 1.52 10.99
N TRP A 73 18.06 1.95 10.26
CA TRP A 73 18.19 3.01 9.24
C TRP A 73 18.47 4.39 9.81
N THR A 74 18.03 4.66 11.04
CA THR A 74 18.24 5.95 11.71
C THR A 74 19.57 6.00 12.47
N GLY A 75 20.27 4.86 12.60
CA GLY A 75 21.55 4.77 13.30
C GLY A 75 21.44 5.01 14.81
N ILE A 76 20.27 4.72 15.39
CA ILE A 76 19.97 4.86 16.82
C ILE A 76 20.24 3.54 17.54
#